data_AF-A0A8F4FQN2-F1
#
_entry.id   AF-A0A8F4FQN2-F1
#
_cell.length_a   1.000
_cell.length_b   1.000
_cell.length_c   1.000
_cell.angle_alpha   90.00
_cell.angle_beta   90.00
_cell.angle_gamma   90.00
#
_symmetry.space_group_name_H-M   'P 1'
#
loop_
_entity.id
_entity.type
_entity.pdbx_description
1 polymer ?
#
loop_
_entity_poly.entity_id
_entity_poly.type
_entity_poly.pdbx_seq_one_letter_code
_entity_poly.pdbx_strand_id
1 'polypeptide(L)'
;MAPAADDVDAPDQPAAAAVPAPGTSAWYQRQAPLPGGRWQVRCLFSDDHPDGTTVEGDEELPGRFEIWRADLDDQRRPRLRVSPDAAPGSPTMWFVALPELQDARPAMTLVGYEHDVVEPGVVVPDATFFHLPTRSRDQVGAIRWWRDEAVVDQVYVGEGFRRRHVATALIYAASAYHQLHGWPGRLHSDGRRTSMGEHLVAGLRHPDRIAALDRLMPPMDPDGSVTRSD
;
A
#
# COMPACT_ATOMS: atom_id res chain seq x y z
N MET A 1 -22.97 -14.10 54.78
CA MET A 1 -23.73 -13.51 53.66
C MET A 1 -22.88 -12.42 53.04
N ALA A 2 -22.17 -12.77 51.97
CA ALA A 2 -21.47 -11.87 51.05
C ALA A 2 -21.53 -12.60 49.69
N PRO A 3 -21.94 -11.94 48.60
CA PRO A 3 -22.06 -12.62 47.31
C PRO A 3 -20.68 -12.79 46.66
N ALA A 4 -20.48 -13.94 46.05
CA ALA A 4 -19.36 -14.22 45.16
C ALA A 4 -19.41 -13.25 43.98
N ALA A 5 -18.25 -12.69 43.63
CA ALA A 5 -18.10 -11.91 42.41
C ALA A 5 -18.24 -12.86 41.22
N ASP A 6 -19.23 -12.58 40.36
CA ASP A 6 -19.32 -13.14 39.02
C ASP A 6 -18.06 -12.74 38.24
N ASP A 7 -17.28 -13.75 37.84
CA ASP A 7 -16.30 -13.66 36.77
C ASP A 7 -17.08 -13.40 35.48
N VAL A 8 -17.14 -12.13 35.06
CA VAL A 8 -17.69 -11.78 33.76
C VAL A 8 -16.63 -12.11 32.71
N ASP A 9 -16.86 -13.25 32.06
CA ASP A 9 -16.18 -13.75 30.88
C ASP A 9 -15.99 -12.61 29.87
N ALA A 10 -14.73 -12.22 29.64
CA ALA A 10 -14.41 -11.24 28.63
C ALA A 10 -14.74 -11.84 27.26
N PRO A 11 -15.42 -11.11 26.34
CA PRO A 11 -15.78 -11.67 25.05
C PRO A 11 -14.51 -12.11 24.31
N ASP A 12 -14.51 -13.39 23.93
CA ASP A 12 -13.50 -14.05 23.11
C ASP A 12 -13.27 -13.18 21.85
N GLN A 13 -12.14 -12.47 21.82
CA GLN A 13 -11.76 -11.68 20.65
C GLN A 13 -11.59 -12.67 19.50
N PRO A 14 -12.30 -12.49 18.37
CA PRO A 14 -12.15 -13.41 17.25
C PRO A 14 -10.67 -13.43 16.84
N ALA A 15 -10.08 -14.63 16.87
CA ALA A 15 -8.70 -14.85 16.49
C ALA A 15 -8.43 -14.20 15.13
N ALA A 16 -7.36 -13.39 15.05
CA ALA A 16 -6.94 -12.79 13.79
C ALA A 16 -6.79 -13.90 12.74
N ALA A 17 -7.42 -13.72 11.57
CA ALA A 17 -7.33 -14.70 10.49
C ALA A 17 -5.84 -14.91 10.15
N ALA A 18 -5.39 -16.16 10.07
CA ALA A 18 -4.02 -16.47 9.70
C ALA A 18 -3.71 -15.95 8.29
N VAL A 19 -2.47 -15.51 8.05
CA VAL A 19 -2.06 -15.02 6.73
C VAL A 19 -2.20 -16.16 5.71
N PRO A 20 -3.05 -16.01 4.68
CA PRO A 20 -3.25 -16.98 3.60
C PRO A 20 -1.98 -17.29 2.80
N ALA A 21 -2.00 -18.44 2.13
CA ALA A 21 -0.90 -18.92 1.31
C ALA A 21 -0.63 -17.99 0.10
N PRO A 22 0.60 -17.94 -0.42
CA PRO A 22 0.88 -17.27 -1.69
C PRO A 22 -0.02 -17.82 -2.81
N GLY A 23 -0.51 -16.95 -3.68
CA GLY A 23 -1.43 -17.29 -4.77
C GLY A 23 -2.93 -17.20 -4.40
N THR A 24 -3.29 -17.03 -3.12
CA THR A 24 -4.69 -16.70 -2.76
C THR A 24 -5.14 -15.42 -3.44
N SER A 25 -6.36 -15.42 -3.97
CA SER A 25 -6.93 -14.27 -4.67
C SER A 25 -7.09 -13.07 -3.72
N ALA A 26 -6.84 -11.87 -4.24
CA ALA A 26 -7.13 -10.62 -3.52
C ALA A 26 -8.20 -9.82 -4.25
N TRP A 27 -9.30 -9.53 -3.58
CA TRP A 27 -10.42 -8.76 -4.14
C TRP A 27 -10.80 -7.60 -3.21
N TYR A 28 -11.55 -6.64 -3.76
CA TYR A 28 -11.86 -5.37 -3.12
C TYR A 28 -13.33 -5.30 -2.74
N GLN A 29 -13.63 -4.90 -1.51
CA GLN A 29 -14.99 -4.62 -1.05
C GLN A 29 -15.15 -3.11 -0.89
N ARG A 30 -16.00 -2.49 -1.71
CA ARG A 30 -16.44 -1.09 -1.57
C ARG A 30 -17.60 -1.06 -0.58
N GLN A 31 -17.35 -0.50 0.60
CA GLN A 31 -18.30 -0.50 1.71
C GLN A 31 -19.26 0.67 1.65
N ALA A 32 -18.75 1.87 1.35
CA ALA A 32 -19.57 3.08 1.29
C ALA A 32 -18.96 4.13 0.36
N PRO A 33 -19.78 4.90 -0.37
CA PRO A 33 -19.30 6.05 -1.13
C PRO A 33 -18.82 7.17 -0.20
N LEU A 34 -17.78 7.88 -0.61
CA LEU A 34 -17.17 9.00 0.09
C LEU A 34 -17.13 10.24 -0.82
N PRO A 35 -16.98 11.46 -0.26
CA PRO A 35 -16.95 12.68 -1.06
C PRO A 35 -15.87 12.68 -2.14
N GLY A 36 -16.19 13.24 -3.31
CA GLY A 36 -15.25 13.38 -4.43
C GLY A 36 -15.08 12.11 -5.28
N GLY A 37 -16.11 11.26 -5.35
CA GLY A 37 -16.07 10.01 -6.11
C GLY A 37 -15.22 8.91 -5.46
N ARG A 38 -14.91 9.08 -4.16
CA ARG A 38 -14.09 8.15 -3.40
C ARG A 38 -14.95 7.04 -2.77
N TRP A 39 -14.29 6.02 -2.24
CA TRP A 39 -14.93 4.87 -1.59
C TRP A 39 -14.21 4.48 -0.31
N GLN A 40 -14.96 4.18 0.75
CA GLN A 40 -14.45 3.36 1.84
C GLN A 40 -14.29 1.95 1.30
N VAL A 41 -13.07 1.42 1.33
CA VAL A 41 -12.74 0.17 0.63
C VAL A 41 -11.71 -0.62 1.41
N ARG A 42 -11.81 -1.95 1.36
CA ARG A 42 -10.81 -2.88 1.90
C ARG A 42 -10.44 -3.94 0.88
N CYS A 43 -9.28 -4.54 1.07
CA CYS A 43 -8.82 -5.68 0.28
C CYS A 43 -8.70 -6.92 1.16
N LEU A 44 -9.30 -8.00 0.68
CA LEU A 44 -9.43 -9.25 1.41
C LEU A 44 -8.74 -10.37 0.63
N PHE A 45 -8.07 -11.25 1.37
CA PHE A 45 -7.65 -12.54 0.84
C PHE A 45 -8.73 -13.60 1.07
N SER A 46 -9.32 -14.05 -0.03
CA SER A 46 -10.09 -15.29 -0.12
C SER A 46 -10.31 -15.63 -1.59
N ASP A 47 -10.61 -16.90 -1.86
CA ASP A 47 -10.99 -17.35 -3.21
C ASP A 47 -12.50 -17.23 -3.45
N ASP A 48 -13.20 -16.39 -2.67
CA ASP A 48 -14.63 -16.07 -2.86
C ASP A 48 -14.86 -15.37 -4.22
N HIS A 49 -13.85 -14.63 -4.70
CA HIS A 49 -13.89 -13.90 -5.95
C HIS A 49 -12.53 -13.97 -6.68
N PRO A 50 -12.50 -13.86 -8.02
CA PRO A 50 -11.25 -13.76 -8.77
C PRO A 50 -10.39 -12.57 -8.34
N ASP A 51 -9.07 -12.70 -8.49
CA ASP A 51 -8.12 -11.63 -8.18
C ASP A 51 -8.46 -10.29 -8.87
N GLY A 52 -8.49 -9.22 -8.09
CA GLY A 52 -8.81 -7.86 -8.53
C GLY A 52 -10.30 -7.55 -8.69
N THR A 53 -11.18 -8.51 -8.43
CA THR A 53 -12.62 -8.27 -8.46
C THR A 53 -12.98 -7.18 -7.44
N THR A 54 -13.88 -6.28 -7.83
CA THR A 54 -14.48 -5.31 -6.91
C THR A 54 -15.94 -5.68 -6.71
N VAL A 55 -16.36 -5.81 -5.45
CA VAL A 55 -17.76 -5.98 -5.06
C VAL A 55 -18.18 -4.83 -4.16
N GLU A 56 -19.47 -4.51 -4.16
CA GLU A 56 -20.07 -3.51 -3.28
C GLU A 56 -20.84 -4.23 -2.16
N GLY A 57 -20.69 -3.76 -0.92
CA GLY A 57 -21.33 -4.34 0.25
C GLY A 57 -20.66 -3.87 1.54
N ASP A 58 -21.45 -3.71 2.60
CA ASP A 58 -20.98 -3.27 3.91
C ASP A 58 -20.92 -4.41 4.94
N GLU A 59 -21.26 -5.64 4.54
CA GLU A 59 -21.24 -6.78 5.45
C GLU A 59 -19.85 -7.01 6.05
N GLU A 60 -19.82 -7.30 7.35
CA GLU A 60 -18.62 -7.83 7.98
C GLU A 60 -18.40 -9.27 7.53
N LEU A 61 -17.15 -9.56 7.16
CA LEU A 61 -16.78 -10.82 6.56
C LEU A 61 -15.76 -11.52 7.47
N PRO A 62 -16.23 -12.08 8.60
CA PRO A 62 -15.35 -12.69 9.60
C PRO A 62 -14.53 -13.83 8.97
N GLY A 63 -13.33 -14.04 9.51
CA GLY A 63 -12.41 -15.10 9.08
C GLY A 63 -11.64 -14.81 7.79
N ARG A 64 -11.86 -13.67 7.11
CA ARG A 64 -11.02 -13.25 5.99
C ARG A 64 -9.88 -12.37 6.47
N PHE A 65 -8.73 -12.57 5.84
CA PHE A 65 -7.56 -11.76 6.12
C PHE A 65 -7.64 -10.43 5.35
N GLU A 66 -7.70 -9.32 6.08
CA GLU A 66 -7.67 -7.97 5.51
C GLU A 66 -6.21 -7.54 5.30
N ILE A 67 -5.83 -7.32 4.04
CA ILE A 67 -4.47 -6.87 3.68
C ILE A 67 -4.33 -5.38 3.99
N TRP A 68 -5.35 -4.62 3.61
CA TRP A 68 -5.38 -3.19 3.78
C TRP A 68 -6.82 -2.68 3.74
N ARG A 69 -7.00 -1.48 4.30
CA ARG A 69 -8.22 -0.67 4.23
C ARG A 69 -7.88 0.78 3.92
N ALA A 70 -8.74 1.44 3.15
CA ALA A 70 -8.67 2.86 2.88
C ALA A 70 -10.00 3.54 3.22
N ASP A 71 -9.91 4.67 3.89
CA ASP A 71 -11.02 5.54 4.22
C ASP A 71 -10.54 7.01 4.26
N LEU A 72 -11.32 7.86 4.92
CA LEU A 72 -10.92 9.23 5.24
C LEU A 72 -10.79 9.41 6.74
N ASP A 73 -9.84 10.24 7.15
CA ASP A 73 -9.76 10.73 8.52
C ASP A 73 -10.80 11.84 8.81
N ASP A 74 -10.80 12.34 10.04
CA ASP A 74 -11.72 13.41 10.48
C ASP A 74 -11.54 14.73 9.72
N GLN A 75 -10.36 14.92 9.10
CA GLN A 75 -10.04 16.06 8.24
C GLN A 75 -10.33 15.79 6.76
N ARG A 76 -10.99 14.67 6.43
CA ARG A 76 -11.31 14.21 5.07
C ARG A 76 -10.10 13.91 4.19
N ARG A 77 -8.94 13.68 4.80
CA ARG A 77 -7.71 13.24 4.12
C ARG A 77 -7.75 11.73 3.95
N PRO A 78 -7.21 11.18 2.85
CA PRO A 78 -7.04 9.74 2.71
C PRO A 78 -6.28 9.14 3.90
N ARG A 79 -6.75 8.00 4.39
CA ARG A 79 -6.07 7.21 5.42
C ARG A 79 -5.99 5.76 4.95
N LEU A 80 -4.76 5.26 4.86
CA LEU A 80 -4.40 3.96 4.29
C LEU A 80 -3.83 3.09 5.40
N ARG A 81 -4.51 2.00 5.74
CA ARG A 81 -4.06 1.05 6.77
C ARG A 81 -3.64 -0.22 6.09
N VAL A 82 -2.36 -0.59 6.20
CA VAL A 82 -1.83 -1.87 5.74
C VAL A 82 -1.66 -2.77 6.96
N SER A 83 -2.13 -4.01 6.86
CA SER A 83 -1.98 -4.99 7.93
C SER A 83 -0.50 -5.26 8.20
N PRO A 84 -0.05 -5.21 9.47
CA PRO A 84 1.34 -5.50 9.82
C PRO A 84 1.73 -6.94 9.43
N ASP A 85 0.78 -7.86 9.44
CA ASP A 85 1.01 -9.26 9.05
C ASP A 85 1.17 -9.43 7.53
N ALA A 86 0.66 -8.48 6.73
CA ALA A 86 0.83 -8.46 5.29
C ALA A 86 2.22 -7.95 4.86
N ALA A 87 2.84 -7.09 5.67
CA ALA A 87 4.17 -6.53 5.44
C ALA A 87 5.02 -6.53 6.74
N PRO A 88 5.39 -7.72 7.25
CA PRO A 88 5.98 -7.85 8.58
C PRO A 88 7.32 -7.13 8.70
N GLY A 89 7.46 -6.27 9.71
CA GLY A 89 8.67 -5.48 9.95
C GLY A 89 8.80 -4.22 9.10
N SER A 90 7.81 -3.91 8.26
CA SER A 90 7.68 -2.57 7.67
C SER A 90 7.45 -1.55 8.76
N PRO A 91 8.15 -0.41 8.75
CA PRO A 91 7.75 0.69 9.60
C PRO A 91 6.34 1.16 9.22
N THR A 92 5.66 1.70 10.22
CA THR A 92 4.44 2.47 10.03
C THR A 92 4.80 3.76 9.31
N MET A 93 4.06 4.08 8.24
CA MET A 93 4.34 5.23 7.38
C MET A 93 3.12 6.14 7.28
N TRP A 94 3.35 7.42 7.10
CA TRP A 94 2.40 8.36 6.48
C TRP A 94 2.92 8.73 5.08
N PHE A 95 2.07 9.33 4.26
CA PHE A 95 2.38 9.51 2.84
C PHE A 95 2.18 10.94 2.35
N VAL A 96 2.97 11.32 1.36
CA VAL A 96 2.70 12.49 0.50
C VAL A 96 2.22 12.00 -0.85
N ALA A 97 1.09 12.52 -1.33
CA ALA A 97 0.59 12.27 -2.67
C ALA A 97 1.04 13.36 -3.65
N LEU A 98 1.71 12.93 -4.71
CA LEU A 98 2.23 13.77 -5.79
C LEU A 98 1.53 13.40 -7.11
N PRO A 99 0.45 14.12 -7.48
CA PRO A 99 -0.23 13.92 -8.76
C PRO A 99 0.57 14.51 -9.93
N GLU A 100 0.88 13.69 -10.94
CA GLU A 100 1.54 14.08 -12.19
C GLU A 100 0.51 14.03 -13.33
N LEU A 101 -0.39 15.01 -13.39
CA LEU A 101 -1.57 14.97 -14.28
C LEU A 101 -1.34 15.60 -15.66
N GLN A 102 -0.21 16.27 -15.87
CA GLN A 102 0.07 17.00 -17.11
C GLN A 102 0.82 16.16 -18.15
N ASP A 103 1.27 14.97 -17.76
CA ASP A 103 1.98 14.06 -18.66
C ASP A 103 1.03 13.33 -19.60
N ALA A 104 1.56 12.87 -20.74
CA ALA A 104 0.83 12.04 -21.69
C ALA A 104 0.28 10.74 -21.06
N ARG A 105 0.88 10.30 -19.95
CA ARG A 105 0.39 9.21 -19.10
C ARG A 105 0.29 9.72 -17.66
N PRO A 106 -0.90 10.14 -17.20
CA PRO A 106 -1.08 10.64 -15.85
C PRO A 106 -0.60 9.64 -14.80
N ALA A 107 0.28 10.09 -13.92
CA ALA A 107 0.85 9.26 -12.87
C ALA A 107 0.47 9.77 -11.48
N MET A 108 0.54 8.86 -10.52
CA MET A 108 0.47 9.18 -9.11
C MET A 108 1.71 8.61 -8.44
N THR A 109 2.31 9.42 -7.57
CA THR A 109 3.41 9.01 -6.72
C THR A 109 3.00 9.14 -5.25
N LEU A 110 3.24 8.08 -4.46
CA LEU A 110 3.19 8.14 -3.00
C LEU A 110 4.60 8.05 -2.45
N VAL A 111 4.97 9.01 -1.60
CA VAL A 111 6.24 9.02 -0.87
C VAL A 111 5.96 8.72 0.59
N GLY A 112 6.55 7.64 1.12
CA GLY A 112 6.38 7.21 2.50
C GLY A 112 7.44 7.80 3.42
N TYR A 113 7.01 8.21 4.61
CA TYR A 113 7.86 8.75 5.69
C TYR A 113 7.55 8.02 7.00
N GLU A 114 8.56 7.82 7.85
CA GLU A 114 8.41 7.25 9.20
C GLU A 114 7.76 8.26 10.17
N HIS A 115 7.44 7.82 11.40
CA HIS A 115 6.67 8.62 12.35
C HIS A 115 7.45 9.61 13.19
N ASP A 116 7.02 10.87 13.08
CA ASP A 116 7.26 11.96 14.04
C ASP A 116 6.36 13.20 13.82
N VAL A 117 5.56 13.28 12.75
CA VAL A 117 4.82 14.51 12.38
C VAL A 117 3.35 14.29 12.00
N VAL A 118 3.03 13.17 11.36
CA VAL A 118 1.69 12.85 10.86
C VAL A 118 1.32 11.42 11.28
N GLU A 119 0.04 11.20 11.58
CA GLU A 119 -0.49 9.90 12.00
C GLU A 119 -0.26 8.81 10.93
N PRO A 120 0.02 7.55 11.34
CA PRO A 120 0.08 6.40 10.44
C PRO A 120 -1.04 6.31 9.42
N GLY A 121 -0.65 6.06 8.18
CA GLY A 121 -1.55 5.85 7.06
C GLY A 121 -2.13 7.11 6.44
N VAL A 122 -2.05 8.27 7.10
CA VAL A 122 -2.58 9.52 6.56
C VAL A 122 -1.79 9.93 5.32
N VAL A 123 -2.50 10.37 4.30
CA VAL A 123 -1.94 10.94 3.09
C VAL A 123 -2.16 12.45 3.07
N VAL A 124 -1.09 13.21 2.92
CA VAL A 124 -1.13 14.66 2.78
C VAL A 124 -0.82 15.10 1.35
N PRO A 125 -1.40 16.21 0.87
CA PRO A 125 -1.02 16.77 -0.42
C PRO A 125 0.36 17.46 -0.33
N ASP A 126 1.02 17.60 -1.48
CA ASP A 126 2.32 18.26 -1.63
C ASP A 126 2.37 19.65 -0.95
N ALA A 127 1.33 20.47 -1.14
CA ALA A 127 1.23 21.79 -0.52
C ALA A 127 1.27 21.75 1.03
N THR A 128 0.70 20.72 1.65
CA THR A 128 0.78 20.54 3.11
C THR A 128 2.17 20.08 3.54
N PHE A 129 2.81 19.22 2.75
CA PHE A 129 4.15 18.71 3.04
C PHE A 129 5.19 19.83 3.17
N PHE A 130 5.14 20.87 2.33
CA PHE A 130 6.06 22.02 2.41
C PHE A 130 6.04 22.78 3.75
N HIS A 131 5.00 22.60 4.56
CA HIS A 131 4.88 23.24 5.86
C HIS A 131 5.26 22.31 7.04
N LEU A 132 5.65 21.07 6.76
CA LEU A 132 6.09 20.11 7.76
C LEU A 132 7.60 20.24 8.02
N PRO A 133 8.09 19.90 9.22
CA PRO A 133 9.52 19.87 9.52
C PRO A 133 10.29 18.72 8.82
N THR A 134 9.58 17.81 8.15
CA THR A 134 10.11 16.67 7.40
C THR A 134 10.77 17.13 6.10
N ARG A 135 11.94 16.57 5.77
CA ARG A 135 12.68 16.86 4.54
C ARG A 135 12.54 15.70 3.57
N SER A 136 12.67 15.97 2.26
CA SER A 136 12.61 14.92 1.23
C SER A 136 13.61 13.78 1.43
N ARG A 137 14.79 14.08 1.98
CA ARG A 137 15.82 13.07 2.29
C ARG A 137 15.42 12.08 3.40
N ASP A 138 14.39 12.42 4.18
CA ASP A 138 13.90 11.60 5.29
C ASP A 138 12.89 10.53 4.78
N GLN A 139 12.69 10.43 3.45
CA GLN A 139 11.81 9.44 2.85
C GLN A 139 12.29 8.01 3.11
N VAL A 140 11.33 7.15 3.42
CA VAL A 140 11.53 5.70 3.61
C VAL A 140 11.52 4.99 2.26
N GLY A 141 10.68 5.46 1.34
CA GLY A 141 10.56 4.95 -0.02
C GLY A 141 9.49 5.68 -0.80
N ALA A 142 9.35 5.34 -2.08
CA ALA A 142 8.34 5.93 -2.96
C ALA A 142 7.83 4.89 -3.95
N ILE A 143 6.58 5.05 -4.37
CA ILE A 143 5.95 4.24 -5.43
C ILE A 143 5.25 5.16 -6.41
N ARG A 144 5.51 4.94 -7.70
CA ARG A 144 4.89 5.65 -8.81
C ARG A 144 4.14 4.66 -9.70
N TRP A 145 2.93 5.02 -10.10
CA TRP A 145 2.13 4.22 -11.04
C TRP A 145 1.34 5.11 -12.01
N TRP A 146 1.05 4.58 -13.20
CA TRP A 146 0.14 5.22 -14.14
C TRP A 146 -1.29 5.00 -13.69
N ARG A 147 -1.99 6.10 -13.42
CA ARG A 147 -3.29 6.10 -12.74
C ARG A 147 -4.33 5.30 -13.51
N ASP A 148 -4.44 5.56 -14.81
CA ASP A 148 -5.55 5.07 -15.64
C ASP A 148 -5.34 3.62 -16.10
N GLU A 149 -4.09 3.17 -16.07
CA GLU A 149 -3.70 1.81 -16.49
C GLU A 149 -3.42 0.90 -15.29
N ALA A 150 -3.27 1.46 -14.08
CA ALA A 150 -2.86 0.74 -12.87
C ALA A 150 -1.51 0.01 -13.00
N VAL A 151 -0.61 0.51 -13.86
CA VAL A 151 0.73 -0.06 -14.05
C VAL A 151 1.69 0.61 -13.08
N VAL A 152 2.34 -0.18 -12.23
CA VAL A 152 3.44 0.28 -11.37
C VAL A 152 4.64 0.57 -12.25
N ASP A 153 5.07 1.82 -12.26
CA ASP A 153 6.21 2.29 -13.07
C ASP A 153 7.51 2.22 -12.27
N GLN A 154 7.49 2.65 -10.99
CA GLN A 154 8.69 2.69 -10.15
C GLN A 154 8.37 2.36 -8.69
N VAL A 155 9.28 1.64 -8.05
CA VAL A 155 9.29 1.45 -6.59
C VAL A 155 10.71 1.69 -6.08
N TYR A 156 10.86 2.69 -5.23
CA TYR A 156 12.10 3.06 -4.55
C TYR A 156 12.02 2.74 -3.07
N VAL A 157 13.10 2.21 -2.50
CA VAL A 157 13.25 2.03 -1.05
C VAL A 157 14.62 2.58 -0.63
N GLY A 158 14.59 3.49 0.34
CA GLY A 158 15.80 4.06 0.93
C GLY A 158 16.69 2.96 1.52
N GLU A 159 18.01 3.12 1.39
CA GLU A 159 18.97 2.04 1.65
C GLU A 159 18.82 1.42 3.06
N GLY A 160 18.68 2.26 4.09
CA GLY A 160 18.49 1.83 5.48
C GLY A 160 17.15 1.12 5.77
N PHE A 161 16.23 1.13 4.82
CA PHE A 161 14.89 0.54 4.94
C PHE A 161 14.69 -0.70 4.06
N ARG A 162 15.72 -1.11 3.31
CA ARG A 162 15.69 -2.32 2.49
C ARG A 162 15.55 -3.56 3.36
N ARG A 163 14.93 -4.61 2.79
CA ARG A 163 14.66 -5.90 3.46
C ARG A 163 13.76 -5.80 4.70
N ARG A 164 13.06 -4.67 4.88
CA ARG A 164 12.04 -4.46 5.92
C ARG A 164 10.63 -4.42 5.32
N HIS A 165 10.37 -5.12 4.22
CA HIS A 165 9.05 -5.15 3.55
C HIS A 165 8.45 -3.79 3.12
N VAL A 166 9.24 -2.72 3.09
CA VAL A 166 8.78 -1.37 2.70
C VAL A 166 8.19 -1.36 1.29
N ALA A 167 8.82 -2.03 0.32
CA ALA A 167 8.29 -2.11 -1.03
C ALA A 167 6.89 -2.75 -1.07
N THR A 168 6.68 -3.83 -0.30
CA THR A 168 5.38 -4.49 -0.17
C THR A 168 4.34 -3.56 0.46
N ALA A 169 4.71 -2.85 1.55
CA ALA A 169 3.84 -1.89 2.20
C ALA A 169 3.48 -0.72 1.26
N LEU A 170 4.42 -0.22 0.46
CA LEU A 170 4.18 0.82 -0.55
C LEU A 170 3.23 0.33 -1.66
N ILE A 171 3.40 -0.90 -2.15
CA ILE A 171 2.49 -1.50 -3.14
C ILE A 171 1.07 -1.62 -2.59
N TYR A 172 0.92 -2.06 -1.34
CA TYR A 172 -0.39 -2.14 -0.70
C TYR A 172 -0.99 -0.75 -0.42
N ALA A 173 -0.20 0.22 0.02
CA ALA A 173 -0.65 1.60 0.19
C ALA A 173 -1.10 2.22 -1.14
N ALA A 174 -0.34 2.05 -2.22
CA ALA A 174 -0.73 2.51 -3.55
C ALA A 174 -2.00 1.83 -4.04
N SER A 175 -2.15 0.51 -3.81
CA SER A 175 -3.37 -0.22 -4.15
C SER A 175 -4.57 0.33 -3.37
N ALA A 176 -4.39 0.59 -2.07
CA ALA A 176 -5.41 1.15 -1.21
C ALA A 176 -5.84 2.55 -1.68
N TYR A 177 -4.87 3.41 -2.01
CA TYR A 177 -5.12 4.75 -2.54
C TYR A 177 -5.82 4.71 -3.90
N HIS A 178 -5.37 3.83 -4.82
CA HIS A 178 -5.97 3.67 -6.14
C HIS A 178 -7.46 3.29 -6.03
N GLN A 179 -7.77 2.29 -5.18
CA GLN A 179 -9.15 1.84 -4.98
C GLN A 179 -10.01 2.85 -4.21
N LEU A 180 -9.44 3.57 -3.25
CA LEU A 180 -10.11 4.68 -2.54
C LEU A 180 -10.63 5.72 -3.53
N HIS A 181 -9.85 6.03 -4.57
CA HIS A 181 -10.25 6.98 -5.59
C HIS A 181 -11.19 6.41 -6.66
N GLY A 182 -11.58 5.13 -6.55
CA GLY A 182 -12.47 4.47 -7.49
C GLY A 182 -11.87 4.30 -8.89
N TRP A 183 -10.55 4.41 -9.02
CA TRP A 183 -9.86 4.27 -10.31
C TRP A 183 -9.96 2.84 -10.85
N PRO A 184 -9.97 2.66 -12.18
CA PRO A 184 -10.22 1.37 -12.78
C PRO A 184 -9.02 0.43 -12.67
N GLY A 185 -9.30 -0.86 -12.53
CA GLY A 185 -8.31 -1.92 -12.58
C GLY A 185 -7.65 -2.20 -11.23
N ARG A 186 -6.54 -2.94 -11.28
CA ARG A 186 -5.73 -3.31 -10.12
C ARG A 186 -4.27 -3.05 -10.42
N LEU A 187 -3.51 -2.68 -9.39
CA LEU A 187 -2.08 -2.46 -9.57
C LEU A 187 -1.39 -3.74 -10.05
N HIS A 188 -0.60 -3.59 -11.12
CA HIS A 188 0.17 -4.67 -11.71
C HIS A 188 1.50 -4.16 -12.28
N SER A 189 2.42 -5.07 -12.59
CA SER A 189 3.68 -4.78 -13.29
C SER A 189 3.56 -5.18 -14.76
N ASP A 190 4.14 -4.37 -15.65
CA ASP A 190 4.16 -4.60 -17.10
C ASP A 190 5.40 -5.37 -17.59
N GLY A 191 6.22 -5.90 -16.67
CA GLY A 191 7.41 -6.69 -17.02
C GLY A 191 8.71 -5.89 -17.09
N ARG A 192 8.68 -4.55 -16.97
CA ARG A 192 9.89 -3.72 -16.89
C ARG A 192 10.35 -3.58 -15.44
N ARG A 193 11.51 -4.14 -15.07
CA ARG A 193 11.98 -4.18 -13.67
C ARG A 193 13.50 -4.13 -13.57
N THR A 194 14.05 -3.68 -12.44
CA THR A 194 15.51 -3.76 -12.15
C THR A 194 15.87 -5.15 -11.61
N SER A 195 17.17 -5.48 -11.52
CA SER A 195 17.61 -6.74 -10.89
C SER A 195 17.17 -6.85 -9.41
N MET A 196 17.13 -5.73 -8.68
CA MET A 196 16.60 -5.70 -7.32
C MET A 196 15.07 -5.92 -7.32
N GLY A 197 14.38 -5.38 -8.33
CA GLY A 197 12.96 -5.62 -8.56
C GLY A 197 12.63 -7.10 -8.80
N GLU A 198 13.47 -7.84 -9.53
CA GLU A 198 13.30 -9.28 -9.71
C GLU A 198 13.39 -10.06 -8.38
N HIS A 199 14.31 -9.69 -7.49
CA HIS A 199 14.38 -10.30 -6.15
C HIS A 199 13.17 -10.00 -5.29
N LEU A 200 12.57 -8.82 -5.44
CA LEU A 200 11.32 -8.47 -4.77
C LEU A 200 10.16 -9.36 -5.24
N VAL A 201 10.05 -9.61 -6.55
CA VAL A 201 8.97 -10.44 -7.14
C VAL A 201 8.93 -11.84 -6.53
N ALA A 202 10.09 -12.46 -6.29
CA ALA A 202 10.16 -13.78 -5.67
C ALA A 202 9.54 -13.85 -4.26
N GLY A 203 9.39 -12.70 -3.57
CA GLY A 203 8.76 -12.59 -2.26
C GLY A 203 7.31 -12.09 -2.28
N LEU A 204 6.74 -11.76 -3.45
CA LEU A 204 5.37 -11.27 -3.55
C LEU A 204 4.35 -12.40 -3.47
N ARG A 205 3.22 -12.13 -2.80
CA ARG A 205 2.13 -13.11 -2.62
C ARG A 205 1.22 -13.28 -3.83
N HIS A 206 1.28 -12.39 -4.81
CA HIS A 206 0.48 -12.44 -6.05
C HIS A 206 1.40 -12.46 -7.28
N PRO A 207 1.98 -13.61 -7.63
CA PRO A 207 2.82 -13.71 -8.82
C PRO A 207 2.06 -13.33 -10.09
N ASP A 208 0.75 -13.62 -10.18
CA ASP A 208 -0.08 -13.34 -11.37
C ASP A 208 -0.36 -11.84 -11.59
N ARG A 209 -0.05 -10.98 -10.62
CA ARG A 209 -0.10 -9.51 -10.79
C ARG A 209 1.21 -8.96 -11.40
N ILE A 210 2.17 -9.83 -11.64
CA ILE A 210 3.49 -9.50 -12.14
C ILE A 210 3.64 -10.14 -13.51
N ALA A 211 3.61 -9.34 -14.57
CA ALA A 211 3.92 -9.84 -15.90
C ALA A 211 5.34 -10.45 -15.92
N ALA A 212 5.58 -11.42 -16.80
CA ALA A 212 6.91 -11.98 -17.03
C ALA A 212 7.93 -10.86 -17.28
N LEU A 213 9.19 -11.05 -16.86
CA LEU A 213 10.24 -10.05 -17.10
C LEU A 213 10.39 -9.85 -18.61
N ASP A 214 10.04 -8.66 -19.07
CA ASP A 214 10.18 -8.21 -20.45
C ASP A 214 11.50 -7.44 -20.62
N ARG A 215 11.82 -6.55 -19.66
CA ARG A 215 13.00 -5.69 -19.75
C ARG A 215 13.65 -5.45 -18.40
N LEU A 216 14.96 -5.70 -18.34
CA LEU A 216 15.79 -5.29 -17.22
C LEU A 216 16.09 -3.77 -17.32
N MET A 217 15.67 -3.03 -16.30
CA MET A 217 15.88 -1.59 -16.16
C MET A 217 17.17 -1.32 -15.37
N PRO A 218 17.86 -0.20 -15.65
CA PRO A 218 19.05 0.20 -14.89
C PRO A 218 18.71 0.41 -13.40
N PRO A 219 19.70 0.30 -12.49
CA PRO A 219 19.52 0.65 -11.09
C PRO A 219 18.95 2.07 -10.92
N MET A 220 18.10 2.26 -9.91
CA MET A 220 17.52 3.57 -9.62
C MET A 220 18.44 4.47 -8.79
N ASP A 221 19.41 3.88 -8.08
CA ASP A 221 20.51 4.64 -7.50
C ASP A 221 21.57 4.84 -8.60
N PRO A 222 22.12 6.05 -8.79
CA PRO A 222 23.28 6.21 -9.64
C PRO A 222 24.44 5.41 -9.05
N ASP A 223 25.12 4.62 -9.88
CA ASP A 223 26.34 3.94 -9.48
C ASP A 223 27.31 4.97 -8.89
N GLY A 224 27.77 4.76 -7.66
CA GLY A 224 28.70 5.65 -6.96
C GLY A 224 30.08 5.80 -7.62
N SER A 225 30.26 5.39 -8.87
CA SER A 225 31.47 5.59 -9.64
C SER A 225 31.42 6.90 -10.43
N VAL A 226 31.41 8.04 -9.72
CA VAL A 226 32.07 9.22 -10.25
C VAL A 226 33.52 9.14 -9.79
N THR A 227 34.33 8.43 -10.57
CA THR A 227 35.78 8.60 -10.51
C THR A 227 36.05 10.06 -10.85
N ARG A 228 36.30 10.89 -9.83
CA ARG A 228 36.98 12.18 -10.05
C ARG A 228 38.34 11.82 -10.63
N SER A 229 38.52 12.09 -11.92
CA SER A 229 39.85 12.21 -12.51
C SER A 229 40.28 13.66 -12.28
N ASP A 230 41.42 13.79 -11.61
CA ASP A 230 42.20 15.02 -11.51
C ASP A 230 42.68 15.51 -12.90
#